data_AF-A0A3P9D2I0-F1
#
_entry.id   AF-A0A3P9D2I0-F1
#
_cell.length_a   1.000
_cell.length_b   1.000
_cell.length_c   1.000
_cell.angle_alpha   90.00
_cell.angle_beta   90.00
_cell.angle_gamma   90.00
#
_symmetry.space_group_name_H-M   'P 1'
#
loop_
_entity.id
_entity.type
_entity.pdbx_description
1 polymer ?
#
loop_
_entity_poly.entity_id
_entity_poly.type
_entity_poly.pdbx_seq_one_letter_code
_entity_poly.pdbx_strand_id
1 'polypeptide(L)'
;MSRTRGGGPGVTVVVSEESDVILPCSLSTNQDLEQKLFDWRKKAPNKQEVFMYDGGLHYNNGRPGQDEHFRGRVSHFPQELQFGNASIIIRNTTVADSGDYTCDFPHLQPEQRFCIKLVVGAAPKPFVGILNISEDEALLKCEVRGASPKPKVEWRDSDGNILPAEEPQVSRTGERYDITLLTTVTRTNSSLFHCVATQEEMGHVTRDQID
;
A
#
# COMPACT_ATOMS: atom_id res chain seq x y z
N MET A 1 7.95 32.23 20.41
CA MET A 1 7.72 30.81 20.72
C MET A 1 6.53 30.33 19.91
N SER A 2 6.77 29.89 18.67
CA SER A 2 5.74 29.38 17.76
C SER A 2 5.40 27.94 18.15
N ARG A 3 4.18 27.73 18.67
CA ARG A 3 3.64 26.39 18.90
C ARG A 3 3.25 25.79 17.54
N THR A 4 4.10 24.94 17.00
CA THR A 4 3.70 23.95 15.99
C THR A 4 2.69 23.00 16.66
N ARG A 5 1.40 23.11 16.33
CA ARG A 5 0.45 22.01 16.58
C ARG A 5 0.77 20.91 15.56
N GLY A 6 1.81 20.14 15.86
CA GLY A 6 2.06 18.87 15.20
C GLY A 6 1.28 17.76 15.88
N GLY A 7 0.64 16.91 15.08
CA GLY A 7 0.27 15.55 15.48
C GLY A 7 -1.21 15.31 15.80
N GLY A 8 -2.10 15.41 14.81
CA GLY A 8 -3.21 14.45 14.75
C GLY A 8 -2.65 13.07 14.35
N PRO A 9 -3.31 11.95 14.72
CA PRO A 9 -2.87 10.62 14.29
C PRO A 9 -2.74 10.61 12.76
N GLY A 10 -1.57 10.25 12.25
CA GLY A 10 -1.34 10.19 10.80
C GLY A 10 -2.37 9.26 10.16
N VAL A 11 -3.13 9.78 9.20
CA VAL A 11 -4.14 8.99 8.50
C VAL A 11 -3.41 7.93 7.68
N THR A 12 -3.74 6.66 7.87
CA THR A 12 -3.22 5.58 7.01
C THR A 12 -4.30 5.19 6.02
N VAL A 13 -3.98 5.28 4.73
CA VAL A 13 -4.83 4.85 3.63
C VAL A 13 -4.22 3.59 3.04
N VAL A 14 -5.03 2.55 2.92
CA VAL A 14 -4.61 1.27 2.34
C VAL A 14 -5.43 0.99 1.10
N VAL A 15 -4.77 0.59 0.03
CA VAL A 15 -5.40 0.33 -1.27
C VAL A 15 -4.69 -0.83 -1.97
N SER A 16 -5.42 -1.57 -2.80
CA SER A 16 -4.81 -2.59 -3.66
C SER A 16 -4.13 -1.93 -4.85
N GLU A 17 -3.09 -2.57 -5.37
CA GLU A 17 -2.46 -2.17 -6.63
C GLU A 17 -3.50 -2.11 -7.77
N GLU A 18 -3.22 -1.28 -8.78
CA GLU A 18 -4.06 -1.04 -9.97
C GLU A 18 -5.42 -0.40 -9.67
N SER A 19 -5.63 0.03 -8.43
CA SER A 19 -6.84 0.74 -8.00
C SER A 19 -6.60 2.24 -7.85
N ASP A 20 -7.67 3.02 -7.89
CA ASP A 20 -7.63 4.45 -7.59
C ASP A 20 -7.73 4.69 -6.08
N VAL A 21 -7.00 5.68 -5.57
CA VAL A 21 -7.02 6.03 -4.14
C VAL A 21 -7.25 7.51 -3.93
N ILE A 22 -8.02 7.85 -2.89
CA ILE A 22 -8.18 9.23 -2.41
C ILE A 22 -7.25 9.44 -1.22
N LEU A 23 -6.36 10.42 -1.30
CA LEU A 23 -5.62 10.91 -0.15
C LEU A 23 -6.38 12.09 0.46
N PRO A 24 -6.92 11.93 1.69
CA PRO A 24 -7.77 12.94 2.29
C PRO A 24 -6.96 14.13 2.81
N CYS A 25 -7.44 15.34 2.53
CA CYS A 25 -6.95 16.57 3.13
C CYS A 25 -8.07 17.60 3.16
N SER A 26 -8.63 17.85 4.35
CA SER A 26 -9.71 18.82 4.52
C SER A 26 -9.44 19.72 5.72
N LEU A 27 -9.64 21.02 5.53
CA LEU A 27 -9.57 21.99 6.63
C LEU A 27 -10.79 21.86 7.54
N SER A 28 -10.58 21.91 8.85
CA SER A 28 -11.67 21.82 9.83
C SER A 28 -12.61 23.03 9.84
N THR A 29 -12.24 24.13 9.19
CA THR A 29 -12.96 25.39 9.20
C THR A 29 -13.90 25.59 8.00
N ASN A 30 -14.03 24.61 7.09
CA ASN A 30 -14.78 24.74 5.82
C ASN A 30 -14.42 26.03 5.06
N GLN A 31 -13.15 26.43 5.14
CA GLN A 31 -12.66 27.64 4.50
C GLN A 31 -12.57 27.43 2.99
N ASP A 32 -13.00 28.42 2.21
CA ASP A 32 -12.86 28.42 0.77
C ASP A 32 -11.37 28.41 0.31
N LEU A 33 -11.03 27.41 -0.49
CA LEU A 33 -9.70 27.17 -1.03
C LEU A 33 -9.51 27.55 -2.51
N GLU A 34 -10.54 28.03 -3.22
CA GLU A 34 -10.46 28.32 -4.66
C GLU A 34 -9.35 29.31 -5.02
N GLN A 35 -9.03 30.23 -4.12
CA GLN A 35 -7.96 31.23 -4.28
C GLN A 35 -6.77 30.98 -3.35
N LYS A 36 -6.62 29.75 -2.83
CA LYS A 36 -5.57 29.39 -1.87
C LYS A 36 -4.60 28.38 -2.45
N LEU A 37 -3.36 28.43 -1.96
CA LEU A 37 -2.35 27.45 -2.29
C LEU A 37 -2.45 26.24 -1.38
N PHE A 38 -2.47 25.05 -1.97
CA PHE A 38 -2.21 23.80 -1.28
C PHE A 38 -1.25 22.92 -2.09
N ASP A 39 -0.36 22.25 -1.37
CA ASP A 39 0.77 21.51 -1.95
C ASP A 39 0.83 20.08 -1.39
N TRP A 40 0.84 19.11 -2.30
CA TRP A 40 0.96 17.69 -2.01
C TRP A 40 2.35 17.20 -2.40
N ARG A 41 3.04 16.62 -1.42
CA ARG A 41 4.39 16.06 -1.59
C ARG A 41 4.49 14.68 -0.98
N LYS A 42 5.23 13.80 -1.66
CA LYS A 42 5.69 12.54 -1.09
C LYS A 42 7.02 12.80 -0.37
N LYS A 43 7.16 12.39 0.88
CA LYS A 43 8.34 12.64 1.73
C LYS A 43 9.37 11.52 1.70
N ALA A 44 8.92 10.29 1.78
CA ALA A 44 9.74 9.10 1.87
C ALA A 44 9.28 8.05 0.84
N PRO A 45 10.18 7.22 0.28
CA PRO A 45 11.64 7.24 0.49
C PRO A 45 12.36 8.39 -0.25
N ASN A 46 11.74 8.94 -1.30
CA ASN A 46 12.27 10.07 -2.07
C ASN A 46 11.29 11.24 -2.00
N LYS A 47 11.81 12.47 -1.98
CA LYS A 47 10.97 13.68 -2.06
C LYS A 47 10.47 13.84 -3.49
N GLN A 48 9.16 13.84 -3.67
CA GLN A 48 8.53 13.97 -4.98
C GLN A 48 7.37 14.97 -4.92
N GLU A 49 7.28 15.82 -5.93
CA GLU A 49 6.19 16.78 -6.12
C GLU A 49 4.98 16.06 -6.73
N VAL A 50 3.91 15.88 -5.93
CA VAL A 50 2.77 15.02 -6.29
C VAL A 50 1.69 15.85 -6.97
N PHE A 51 1.26 16.92 -6.31
CA PHE A 51 0.23 17.81 -6.83
C PHE A 51 0.33 19.19 -6.19
N MET A 52 0.11 20.25 -6.95
CA MET A 52 -0.01 21.58 -6.37
C MET A 52 -1.11 22.36 -7.08
N TYR A 53 -1.86 23.11 -6.29
CA TYR A 53 -2.88 24.05 -6.73
C TYR A 53 -2.59 25.43 -6.15
N ASP A 54 -2.73 26.46 -6.98
CA ASP A 54 -2.59 27.86 -6.58
C ASP A 54 -3.54 28.74 -7.40
N GLY A 55 -4.68 29.12 -6.82
CA GLY A 55 -5.63 30.05 -7.44
C GLY A 55 -6.12 29.62 -8.82
N GLY A 56 -6.31 28.31 -9.02
CA GLY A 56 -6.72 27.72 -10.30
C GLY A 56 -5.55 27.24 -11.18
N LEU A 57 -4.30 27.62 -10.91
CA LEU A 57 -3.13 27.08 -11.60
C LEU A 57 -2.64 25.79 -10.91
N HIS A 58 -2.49 24.71 -11.68
CA HIS A 58 -2.09 23.39 -11.17
C HIS A 58 -1.37 22.56 -12.24
N TYR A 59 -0.77 21.44 -11.87
CA TYR A 59 0.05 20.63 -12.81
C TYR A 59 -0.74 20.12 -14.03
N ASN A 60 -2.05 19.90 -13.90
CA ASN A 60 -2.89 19.47 -15.02
C ASN A 60 -3.31 20.60 -15.99
N ASN A 61 -2.95 21.87 -15.76
CA ASN A 61 -3.34 22.99 -16.64
C ASN A 61 -2.18 23.96 -16.93
N GLY A 62 -0.97 23.44 -17.08
CA GLY A 62 0.18 24.19 -17.60
C GLY A 62 1.22 24.60 -16.56
N ARG A 63 1.05 24.20 -15.28
CA ARG A 63 2.11 24.35 -14.29
C ARG A 63 3.20 23.27 -14.48
N PRO A 64 4.49 23.62 -14.58
CA PRO A 64 5.57 22.64 -14.63
C PRO A 64 6.04 22.24 -13.22
N GLY A 65 6.78 21.14 -13.11
CA GLY A 65 7.47 20.74 -11.87
C GLY A 65 6.89 19.52 -11.14
N GLN A 66 5.81 18.92 -11.64
CA GLN A 66 5.33 17.63 -11.14
C GLN A 66 6.35 16.54 -11.42
N ASP A 67 6.55 15.63 -10.47
CA ASP A 67 7.36 14.44 -10.68
C ASP A 67 6.74 13.55 -11.77
N GLU A 68 7.57 13.03 -12.68
CA GLU A 68 7.13 12.23 -13.84
C GLU A 68 6.32 10.99 -13.44
N HIS A 69 6.58 10.42 -12.26
CA HIS A 69 5.83 9.26 -11.73
C HIS A 69 4.36 9.57 -11.47
N PHE A 70 4.01 10.81 -11.16
CA PHE A 70 2.64 11.25 -10.86
C PHE A 70 1.94 11.90 -12.05
N ARG A 71 2.67 12.23 -13.11
CA ARG A 71 2.13 12.96 -14.26
C ARG A 71 0.96 12.22 -14.92
N GLY A 72 -0.16 12.91 -15.05
CA GLY A 72 -1.38 12.36 -15.66
C GLY A 72 -2.18 11.39 -14.78
N ARG A 73 -1.70 11.05 -13.57
CA ARG A 73 -2.40 10.15 -12.64
C ARG A 73 -3.10 10.88 -11.49
N VAL A 74 -2.75 12.14 -11.22
CA VAL A 74 -3.23 12.87 -10.04
C VAL A 74 -4.26 13.94 -10.40
N SER A 75 -5.36 14.02 -9.65
CA SER A 75 -6.38 15.07 -9.79
C SER A 75 -6.95 15.50 -8.43
N HIS A 76 -7.50 16.70 -8.34
CA HIS A 76 -8.19 17.21 -7.15
C HIS A 76 -9.72 17.24 -7.38
N PHE A 77 -10.46 17.74 -6.39
CA PHE A 77 -11.92 17.93 -6.44
C PHE A 77 -12.28 19.42 -6.53
N PRO A 78 -12.39 20.02 -7.74
CA PRO A 78 -12.62 21.46 -7.89
C PRO A 78 -13.87 21.94 -7.15
N GLN A 79 -14.97 21.19 -7.21
CA GLN A 79 -16.26 21.57 -6.62
C GLN A 79 -16.26 21.54 -5.09
N GLU A 80 -15.27 20.87 -4.48
CA GLU A 80 -15.15 20.70 -3.04
C GLU A 80 -14.18 21.72 -2.41
N LEU A 81 -13.49 22.53 -3.22
CA LEU A 81 -12.57 23.56 -2.75
C LEU A 81 -13.27 24.63 -1.89
N GLN A 82 -14.49 25.04 -2.29
CA GLN A 82 -15.33 25.98 -1.53
C GLN A 82 -15.71 25.46 -0.12
N PHE A 83 -15.58 24.14 0.10
CA PHE A 83 -15.86 23.49 1.39
C PHE A 83 -14.57 23.10 2.13
N GLY A 84 -13.41 23.59 1.71
CA GLY A 84 -12.13 23.36 2.38
C GLY A 84 -11.50 22.00 2.10
N ASN A 85 -11.92 21.30 1.05
CA ASN A 85 -11.40 19.99 0.68
C ASN A 85 -10.30 20.10 -0.39
N ALA A 86 -9.07 19.82 0.01
CA ALA A 86 -7.87 19.76 -0.84
C ALA A 86 -7.44 18.31 -1.15
N SER A 87 -8.34 17.34 -1.01
CA SER A 87 -8.03 15.93 -1.27
C SER A 87 -7.66 15.71 -2.72
N ILE A 88 -6.83 14.69 -2.95
CA ILE A 88 -6.43 14.28 -4.30
C ILE A 88 -6.78 12.82 -4.55
N ILE A 89 -7.01 12.49 -5.82
CA ILE A 89 -7.06 11.12 -6.34
C ILE A 89 -5.72 10.82 -6.99
N ILE A 90 -5.15 9.66 -6.69
CA ILE A 90 -4.05 9.05 -7.47
C ILE A 90 -4.65 7.84 -8.19
N ARG A 91 -4.63 7.85 -9.52
CA ARG A 91 -5.17 6.77 -10.35
C ARG A 91 -4.15 5.67 -10.61
N ASN A 92 -4.67 4.45 -10.78
CA ASN A 92 -3.88 3.27 -11.14
C ASN A 92 -2.62 3.15 -10.27
N THR A 93 -2.85 2.93 -8.98
CA THR A 93 -1.77 2.89 -7.98
C THR A 93 -0.82 1.74 -8.22
N THR A 94 0.45 1.97 -7.88
CA THR A 94 1.54 0.99 -7.94
C THR A 94 2.16 0.86 -6.56
N VAL A 95 2.88 -0.24 -6.28
CA VAL A 95 3.59 -0.37 -4.99
C VAL A 95 4.51 0.83 -4.70
N ALA A 96 5.11 1.42 -5.75
CA ALA A 96 5.96 2.60 -5.68
C ALA A 96 5.24 3.90 -5.25
N ASP A 97 3.91 3.93 -5.26
CA ASP A 97 3.14 5.02 -4.68
C ASP A 97 3.10 4.95 -3.15
N SER A 98 3.44 3.81 -2.53
CA SER A 98 3.50 3.69 -1.08
C SER A 98 4.49 4.67 -0.45
N GLY A 99 4.14 5.22 0.72
CA GLY A 99 5.01 6.13 1.46
C GLY A 99 4.24 7.19 2.24
N ASP A 100 4.99 8.11 2.83
CA ASP A 100 4.44 9.22 3.60
C ASP A 100 4.24 10.44 2.70
N TYR A 101 3.03 10.99 2.73
CA TYR A 101 2.61 12.17 2.00
C TYR A 101 2.31 13.32 2.96
N THR A 102 2.48 14.54 2.47
CA THR A 102 1.93 15.73 3.14
C THR A 102 1.06 16.54 2.22
N CYS A 103 0.01 17.10 2.80
CA CYS A 103 -0.80 18.18 2.25
C CYS A 103 -0.51 19.44 3.08
N ASP A 104 0.06 20.45 2.43
CA ASP A 104 0.60 21.66 3.04
C ASP A 104 -0.20 22.89 2.59
N PHE A 105 -0.52 23.77 3.54
CA PHE A 105 -1.14 25.08 3.30
C PHE A 105 -0.23 26.18 3.86
N PRO A 106 0.85 26.55 3.15
CA PRO A 106 1.92 27.40 3.68
C PRO A 106 1.51 28.89 3.80
N HIS A 107 0.43 29.30 3.14
CA HIS A 107 -0.05 30.68 3.18
C HIS A 107 -1.25 30.89 4.12
N LEU A 108 -1.69 29.84 4.82
CA LEU A 108 -2.67 29.99 5.90
C LEU A 108 -1.99 30.50 7.16
N GLN A 109 -2.78 31.16 8.02
CA GLN A 109 -2.32 31.68 9.30
C GLN A 109 -3.20 31.11 10.42
N PRO A 110 -2.68 30.18 11.25
CA PRO A 110 -1.36 29.56 11.14
C PRO A 110 -1.24 28.63 9.92
N GLU A 111 -0.01 28.34 9.51
CA GLU A 111 0.26 27.32 8.50
C GLU A 111 -0.34 25.98 8.93
N GLN A 112 -0.90 25.24 7.97
CA GLN A 112 -1.47 23.92 8.22
C GLN A 112 -0.74 22.86 7.41
N ARG A 113 -0.57 21.68 8.01
CA ARG A 113 0.04 20.50 7.40
C ARG A 113 -0.68 19.25 7.87
N PHE A 114 -1.05 18.40 6.93
CA PHE A 114 -1.62 17.08 7.18
C PHE A 114 -0.63 16.01 6.71
N CYS A 115 -0.49 14.93 7.46
CA CYS A 115 0.36 13.80 7.13
C CYS A 115 -0.49 12.57 6.86
N ILE A 116 -0.25 11.92 5.72
CA ILE A 116 -0.98 10.74 5.26
C ILE A 116 0.03 9.65 4.91
N LYS A 117 -0.13 8.44 5.45
CA LYS A 117 0.63 7.27 5.03
C LYS A 117 -0.19 6.49 4.01
N LEU A 118 0.32 6.30 2.79
CA LEU A 118 -0.29 5.43 1.79
C LEU A 118 0.42 4.08 1.78
N VAL A 119 -0.36 3.00 1.86
CA VAL A 119 0.08 1.62 1.66
C VAL A 119 -0.62 1.08 0.43
N VAL A 120 0.12 0.89 -0.66
CA VAL A 120 -0.37 0.20 -1.86
C VAL A 120 0.10 -1.24 -1.81
N GLY A 121 -0.86 -2.15 -1.89
CA GLY A 121 -0.57 -3.55 -1.67
C GLY A 121 -0.84 -4.45 -2.87
N ALA A 122 0.13 -5.33 -3.13
CA ALA A 122 0.04 -6.44 -4.05
C ALA A 122 -0.09 -7.74 -3.25
N ALA A 123 -1.23 -8.43 -3.43
CA ALA A 123 -1.60 -9.66 -2.72
C ALA A 123 -1.72 -10.84 -3.70
N PRO A 124 -0.62 -11.31 -4.30
CA PRO A 124 -0.65 -12.43 -5.23
C PRO A 124 -1.14 -13.71 -4.54
N LYS A 125 -1.84 -14.56 -5.30
CA LYS A 125 -2.20 -15.89 -4.84
C LYS A 125 -0.93 -16.75 -4.69
N PRO A 126 -0.75 -17.52 -3.60
CA PRO A 126 0.33 -18.47 -3.49
C PRO A 126 0.24 -19.54 -4.58
N PHE A 127 1.37 -20.15 -4.89
CA PHE A 127 1.50 -21.33 -5.74
C PHE A 127 2.04 -22.48 -4.91
N VAL A 128 1.33 -23.60 -4.89
CA VAL A 128 1.76 -24.82 -4.20
C VAL A 128 2.26 -25.88 -5.17
N GLY A 129 3.22 -26.70 -4.73
CA GLY A 129 3.73 -27.83 -5.50
C GLY A 129 4.42 -28.86 -4.63
N ILE A 130 4.56 -30.07 -5.16
CA ILE A 130 5.29 -31.17 -4.52
C ILE A 130 6.72 -31.18 -5.08
N LEU A 131 7.72 -31.13 -4.21
CA LEU A 131 9.14 -31.20 -4.60
C LEU A 131 9.67 -32.63 -4.60
N ASN A 132 9.26 -33.43 -3.62
CA ASN A 132 9.70 -34.82 -3.49
C ASN A 132 8.63 -35.66 -2.79
N ILE A 133 8.57 -36.94 -3.13
CA ILE A 133 7.68 -37.93 -2.54
C ILE A 133 8.53 -39.14 -2.15
N SER A 134 8.44 -39.51 -0.88
CA SER A 134 8.99 -40.73 -0.29
C SER A 134 7.86 -41.73 -0.02
N GLU A 135 8.18 -42.90 0.54
CA GLU A 135 7.17 -43.90 0.91
C GLU A 135 6.13 -43.31 1.87
N ASP A 136 6.57 -42.67 2.96
CA ASP A 136 5.70 -42.16 4.03
C ASP A 136 5.56 -40.62 4.08
N GLU A 137 6.34 -39.88 3.30
CA GLU A 137 6.44 -38.42 3.41
C GLU A 137 6.37 -37.72 2.05
N ALA A 138 5.91 -36.48 2.05
CA ALA A 138 5.97 -35.58 0.90
C ALA A 138 6.59 -34.24 1.32
N LEU A 139 7.51 -33.74 0.50
CA LEU A 139 8.07 -32.39 0.63
C LEU A 139 7.25 -31.43 -0.23
N LEU A 140 6.56 -30.51 0.42
CA LEU A 140 5.72 -29.51 -0.23
C LEU A 140 6.45 -28.17 -0.30
N LYS A 141 6.16 -27.42 -1.35
CA LYS A 141 6.64 -26.07 -1.58
C LYS A 141 5.46 -25.12 -1.76
N CYS A 142 5.49 -24.02 -1.02
CA CYS A 142 4.64 -22.87 -1.26
C CYS A 142 5.48 -21.70 -1.73
N GLU A 143 5.03 -21.01 -2.77
CA GLU A 143 5.72 -19.88 -3.37
C GLU A 143 4.76 -18.70 -3.56
N VAL A 144 5.14 -17.53 -3.04
CA VAL A 144 4.42 -16.26 -3.22
C VAL A 144 5.37 -15.31 -3.91
N ARG A 145 5.02 -14.82 -5.11
CA ARG A 145 5.90 -13.95 -5.91
C ARG A 145 5.32 -12.56 -6.08
N GLY A 146 6.12 -11.54 -5.82
CA GLY A 146 5.80 -10.15 -6.09
C GLY A 146 4.90 -9.47 -5.06
N ALA A 147 4.81 -10.00 -3.83
CA ALA A 147 3.92 -9.46 -2.80
C ALA A 147 4.48 -8.18 -2.17
N SER A 148 3.60 -7.26 -1.79
CA SER A 148 3.93 -6.08 -1.00
C SER A 148 2.70 -5.58 -0.24
N PRO A 149 2.77 -5.22 1.05
CA PRO A 149 3.90 -5.43 1.98
C PRO A 149 4.26 -6.91 2.13
N LYS A 150 5.40 -7.21 2.79
CA LYS A 150 5.87 -8.60 2.98
C LYS A 150 4.77 -9.44 3.67
N PRO A 151 4.28 -10.53 3.07
CA PRO A 151 3.30 -11.39 3.72
C PRO A 151 3.97 -12.32 4.74
N LYS A 152 3.19 -12.74 5.73
CA LYS A 152 3.46 -13.94 6.52
C LYS A 152 2.94 -15.15 5.74
N VAL A 153 3.78 -16.16 5.53
CA VAL A 153 3.40 -17.39 4.81
C VAL A 153 3.43 -18.56 5.78
N GLU A 154 2.37 -19.37 5.80
CA GLU A 154 2.23 -20.53 6.68
C GLU A 154 1.60 -21.69 5.90
N TRP A 155 2.01 -22.92 6.25
CA TRP A 155 1.31 -24.12 5.86
C TRP A 155 0.27 -24.50 6.93
N ARG A 156 -0.89 -24.99 6.49
CA ARG A 156 -1.97 -25.44 7.37
C ARG A 156 -2.56 -26.76 6.88
N ASP A 157 -3.01 -27.58 7.81
CA ASP A 157 -3.81 -28.77 7.51
C ASP A 157 -5.30 -28.41 7.27
N SER A 158 -6.12 -29.43 7.02
CA SER A 158 -7.56 -29.30 6.79
C SER A 158 -8.34 -28.78 8.01
N ASP A 159 -7.80 -28.96 9.21
CA ASP A 159 -8.39 -28.48 10.46
C ASP A 159 -7.97 -27.03 10.76
N GLY A 160 -7.07 -26.47 9.94
CA GLY A 160 -6.55 -25.12 10.06
C GLY A 160 -5.37 -24.96 11.01
N ASN A 161 -4.81 -26.07 11.52
CA ASN A 161 -3.64 -26.07 12.37
C ASN A 161 -2.40 -25.71 11.54
N ILE A 162 -1.50 -24.93 12.13
CA ILE A 162 -0.24 -24.54 11.48
C ILE A 162 0.72 -25.74 11.50
N LEU A 163 1.26 -26.07 10.33
CA LEU A 163 2.23 -27.15 10.17
C LEU A 163 3.66 -26.66 10.43
N PRO A 164 4.54 -27.54 10.95
CA PRO A 164 5.96 -27.22 11.03
C PRO A 164 6.53 -27.03 9.62
N ALA A 165 7.34 -26.00 9.44
CA ALA A 165 7.95 -25.64 8.17
C ALA A 165 9.41 -25.23 8.37
N GLU A 166 10.19 -25.31 7.30
CA GLU A 166 11.53 -24.74 7.27
C GLU A 166 11.49 -23.21 7.39
N GLU A 167 12.63 -22.59 7.68
CA GLU A 167 12.74 -21.13 7.66
C GLU A 167 12.42 -20.60 6.25
N PRO A 168 11.50 -19.63 6.10
CA PRO A 168 11.11 -19.11 4.79
C PRO A 168 12.29 -18.49 4.06
N GLN A 169 12.48 -18.90 2.81
CA GLN A 169 13.42 -18.26 1.90
C GLN A 169 12.77 -16.98 1.35
N VAL A 170 13.38 -15.83 1.64
CA VAL A 170 12.83 -14.52 1.27
C VAL A 170 13.82 -13.79 0.38
N SER A 171 13.40 -13.44 -0.82
CA SER A 171 14.10 -12.50 -1.70
C SER A 171 13.30 -11.21 -1.88
N ARG A 172 13.99 -10.11 -2.11
CA ARG A 172 13.38 -8.80 -2.30
C ARG A 172 13.91 -8.13 -3.57
N THR A 173 13.00 -7.71 -4.43
CA THR A 173 13.30 -6.97 -5.66
C THR A 173 12.56 -5.64 -5.61
N GLY A 174 13.29 -4.55 -5.40
CA GLY A 174 12.68 -3.25 -5.10
C GLY A 174 11.85 -3.30 -3.82
N GLU A 175 10.56 -3.05 -3.93
CA GLU A 175 9.59 -3.07 -2.82
C GLU A 175 8.79 -4.36 -2.73
N ARG A 176 9.04 -5.32 -3.63
CA ARG A 176 8.32 -6.60 -3.68
C ARG A 176 9.11 -7.74 -3.07
N TYR A 177 8.38 -8.66 -2.46
CA TYR A 177 8.91 -9.84 -1.80
C TYR A 177 8.50 -11.10 -2.56
N ASP A 178 9.46 -11.97 -2.78
CA ASP A 178 9.21 -13.36 -3.16
C ASP A 178 9.54 -14.24 -1.94
N ILE A 179 8.62 -15.12 -1.58
CA ILE A 179 8.74 -16.00 -0.42
C ILE A 179 8.53 -17.44 -0.87
N THR A 180 9.45 -18.32 -0.49
CA THR A 180 9.29 -19.77 -0.61
C THR A 180 9.31 -20.39 0.78
N LEU A 181 8.29 -21.22 1.06
CA LEU A 181 8.17 -21.96 2.33
C LEU A 181 8.03 -23.45 2.05
N LEU A 182 8.90 -24.25 2.68
CA LEU A 182 8.92 -25.70 2.53
C LEU A 182 8.39 -26.37 3.79
N THR A 183 7.65 -27.46 3.64
CA THR A 183 7.18 -28.31 4.75
C THR A 183 7.24 -29.78 4.34
N THR A 184 7.54 -30.65 5.31
CA THR A 184 7.45 -32.09 5.13
C THR A 184 6.22 -32.60 5.86
N VAL A 185 5.36 -33.32 5.14
CA VAL A 185 4.11 -33.88 5.68
C VAL A 185 4.11 -35.39 5.56
N THR A 186 3.47 -36.06 6.51
CA THR A 186 3.23 -37.50 6.44
C THR A 186 2.09 -37.79 5.46
N ARG A 187 2.30 -38.79 4.61
CA ARG A 187 1.31 -39.23 3.62
C ARG A 187 0.22 -40.01 4.34
N THR A 188 -0.99 -39.47 4.35
CA THR A 188 -2.19 -40.19 4.78
C THR A 188 -3.17 -40.31 3.62
N ASN A 189 -4.20 -41.14 3.76
CA ASN A 189 -5.12 -41.45 2.67
C ASN A 189 -5.97 -40.23 2.19
N SER A 190 -5.94 -39.09 2.91
CA SER A 190 -6.61 -37.85 2.49
C SER A 190 -6.25 -36.67 3.41
N SER A 191 -5.14 -35.99 3.14
CA SER A 191 -4.80 -34.74 3.86
C SER A 191 -4.72 -33.57 2.89
N LEU A 192 -5.71 -32.68 2.96
CA LEU A 192 -5.68 -31.42 2.23
C LEU A 192 -4.77 -30.44 2.97
N PHE A 193 -3.80 -29.88 2.25
CA PHE A 193 -2.87 -28.89 2.79
C PHE A 193 -3.10 -27.54 2.15
N HIS A 194 -3.07 -26.50 2.96
CA HIS A 194 -3.26 -25.11 2.56
C HIS A 194 -1.97 -24.33 2.77
N CYS A 195 -1.51 -23.64 1.74
CA CYS A 195 -0.59 -22.52 1.95
C CYS A 195 -1.37 -21.23 2.07
N VAL A 196 -1.12 -20.48 3.15
CA VAL A 196 -1.80 -19.23 3.45
C VAL A 196 -0.78 -18.09 3.50
N ALA A 197 -1.02 -17.03 2.74
CA ALA A 197 -0.26 -15.80 2.77
C ALA A 197 -1.11 -14.66 3.33
N THR A 198 -0.61 -14.00 4.37
CA THR A 198 -1.33 -12.97 5.13
C THR A 198 -0.57 -11.65 5.12
N GLN A 199 -1.22 -10.57 4.71
CA GLN A 199 -0.70 -9.20 4.74
C GLN A 199 -1.48 -8.39 5.77
N GLU A 200 -0.97 -8.34 7.00
CA GLU A 200 -1.64 -7.72 8.14
C GLU A 200 -1.97 -6.24 7.91
N GLU A 201 -1.04 -5.48 7.32
CA GLU A 201 -1.25 -4.06 7.01
C GLU A 201 -2.43 -3.81 6.05
N MET A 202 -2.81 -4.82 5.27
CA MET A 202 -3.92 -4.76 4.33
C MET A 202 -5.19 -5.46 4.82
N GLY A 203 -5.09 -6.28 5.86
CA GLY A 203 -6.14 -7.23 6.20
C GLY A 203 -6.43 -8.25 5.08
N HIS A 204 -5.49 -8.45 4.14
CA HIS A 204 -5.64 -9.39 3.03
C HIS A 204 -5.07 -10.76 3.37
N VAL A 205 -5.78 -11.80 2.93
CA VAL A 205 -5.37 -13.21 3.05
C VAL A 205 -5.61 -13.90 1.72
N THR A 206 -4.57 -14.50 1.16
CA THR A 206 -4.64 -15.34 -0.04
C THR A 206 -4.20 -16.76 0.31
N ARG A 207 -4.74 -17.75 -0.41
CA ARG A 207 -4.44 -19.15 -0.15
C ARG A 207 -4.43 -19.97 -1.43
N ASP A 208 -3.69 -21.07 -1.39
CA ASP A 208 -3.75 -22.14 -2.39
C ASP A 208 -3.64 -23.50 -1.69
N GLN A 209 -4.01 -24.58 -2.37
CA GLN A 209 -4.17 -25.89 -1.73
C GLN A 209 -3.64 -27.04 -2.59
N ILE A 210 -3.22 -28.12 -1.92
CA ILE A 210 -2.72 -29.34 -2.56
C ILE A 210 -3.17 -30.58 -1.78
N ASP A 211 -3.43 -31.66 -2.51
CA ASP A 211 -3.86 -32.97 -2.03
C ASP A 211 -2.78 -34.06 -2.17
#